data_AF-A0A0T9YWZ4-F1
#
_entry.id   AF-A0A0T9YWZ4-F1
#
_cell.length_a   1.000
_cell.length_b   1.000
_cell.length_c   1.000
_cell.angle_alpha   90.00
_cell.angle_beta   90.00
_cell.angle_gamma   90.00
#
_symmetry.space_group_name_H-M   'P 1'
#
loop_
_entity.id
_entity.type
_entity.pdbx_description
1 polymer ?
#
loop_
_entity_poly.entity_id
_entity_poly.type
_entity_poly.pdbx_seq_one_letter_code
_entity_poly.pdbx_strand_id
1 'polypeptide(L)'
;MLRTIATMPQAPAGVRGDLAVAIDALRRPERRRGMAVIISDFLGPINWMRPLRAIAARHEVLAIEVLDPRDVELPDVGDVVLQDAESGVVREFSIDPALRDDFARAAAAHRADVARTIRGCGAPLLSLRTDRDWLADIVRFVASRRRGALAGHQ
;
A
#
# COMPACT_ATOMS: atom_id res chain seq x y z
N MET A 1 2.90 -17.58 13.33
CA MET A 1 2.57 -16.36 12.57
C MET A 1 3.18 -16.36 11.17
N LEU A 2 4.50 -16.37 11.00
CA LEU A 2 5.12 -16.31 9.66
C LEU A 2 4.71 -17.48 8.74
N ARG A 3 4.67 -18.70 9.27
CA ARG A 3 4.16 -19.88 8.54
C ARG A 3 2.72 -19.69 8.07
N THR A 4 1.86 -19.10 8.91
CA THR A 4 0.46 -18.84 8.58
C THR A 4 0.33 -17.87 7.41
N ILE A 5 1.12 -16.79 7.40
CA ILE A 5 1.14 -15.82 6.30
C ILE A 5 1.68 -16.46 5.02
N ALA A 6 2.79 -17.21 5.12
CA ALA A 6 3.39 -17.88 3.97
C ALA A 6 2.51 -18.97 3.36
N THR A 7 1.58 -19.53 4.13
CA THR A 7 0.60 -20.53 3.67
C THR A 7 -0.80 -19.95 3.47
N MET A 8 -0.98 -18.62 3.52
CA MET A 8 -2.29 -18.03 3.24
C MET A 8 -2.67 -18.32 1.78
N PRO A 9 -3.89 -18.83 1.53
CA PRO A 9 -4.36 -19.02 0.16
C PRO A 9 -4.31 -17.68 -0.56
N GLN A 10 -3.76 -17.67 -1.77
CA GLN A 10 -3.87 -16.51 -2.64
C GLN A 10 -5.34 -16.32 -3.02
N ALA A 11 -5.77 -15.07 -3.11
CA ALA A 11 -7.10 -14.77 -3.63
C ALA A 11 -7.21 -15.34 -5.06
N PRO A 12 -8.34 -16.00 -5.41
CA PRO A 12 -8.58 -16.40 -6.79
C PRO A 12 -8.49 -15.18 -7.72
N ALA A 13 -8.00 -15.39 -8.95
CA ALA A 13 -8.08 -14.37 -9.98
C ALA A 13 -9.56 -13.96 -10.18
N GLY A 14 -9.82 -12.67 -10.40
CA GLY A 14 -11.20 -12.16 -10.48
C GLY A 14 -11.78 -11.61 -9.17
N VAL A 15 -11.04 -11.67 -8.06
CA VAL A 15 -11.49 -11.16 -6.75
C VAL A 15 -10.77 -9.87 -6.40
N ARG A 16 -11.47 -8.76 -6.52
CA ARG A 16 -11.00 -7.45 -6.04
C ARG A 16 -11.03 -7.40 -4.51
N GLY A 17 -9.88 -7.10 -3.91
CA GLY A 17 -9.79 -6.82 -2.48
C GLY A 17 -10.43 -5.48 -2.13
N ASP A 18 -11.20 -5.42 -1.04
CA ASP A 18 -11.69 -4.15 -0.50
C ASP A 18 -10.91 -3.80 0.77
N LEU A 19 -9.97 -2.85 0.63
CA LEU A 19 -9.13 -2.40 1.73
C LEU A 19 -9.95 -1.76 2.86
N ALA A 20 -11.04 -1.05 2.55
CA ALA A 20 -11.89 -0.43 3.57
C ALA A 20 -12.54 -1.50 4.44
N VAL A 21 -13.09 -2.56 3.81
CA VAL A 21 -13.68 -3.72 4.50
C VAL A 21 -12.62 -4.45 5.32
N ALA A 22 -11.42 -4.66 4.77
CA ALA A 22 -10.33 -5.33 5.48
C ALA A 22 -9.89 -4.55 6.75
N ILE A 23 -9.80 -3.21 6.66
CA ILE A 23 -9.49 -2.37 7.83
C ILE A 23 -10.64 -2.39 8.83
N ASP A 24 -11.89 -2.32 8.40
CA ASP A 24 -13.04 -2.40 9.31
C ASP A 24 -13.11 -3.75 10.03
N ALA A 25 -12.69 -4.84 9.40
CA ALA A 25 -12.61 -6.16 10.03
C ALA A 25 -11.63 -6.19 11.22
N LEU A 26 -10.61 -5.32 11.26
CA LEU A 26 -9.72 -5.20 12.41
C LEU A 26 -10.41 -4.64 13.66
N ARG A 27 -11.55 -3.96 13.51
CA ARG A 27 -12.30 -3.36 14.61
C ARG A 27 -13.04 -4.39 15.46
N ARG A 28 -13.24 -5.61 14.97
CA ARG A 28 -14.02 -6.66 15.65
C ARG A 28 -13.26 -7.99 15.74
N PRO A 29 -13.40 -8.73 16.86
CA PRO A 29 -13.93 -8.28 18.15
C PRO A 29 -13.09 -7.13 18.74
N GLU A 30 -13.60 -6.45 19.76
CA GLU A 30 -12.83 -5.39 20.42
C GLU A 30 -11.52 -5.96 20.98
N ARG A 31 -10.40 -5.39 20.52
CA ARG A 31 -9.07 -5.75 20.99
C ARG A 31 -8.55 -4.69 21.95
N ARG A 32 -7.69 -5.09 22.89
CA ARG A 32 -6.92 -4.14 23.70
C ARG A 32 -6.09 -3.23 22.77
N ARG A 33 -5.82 -2.01 23.21
CA ARG A 33 -4.94 -1.08 22.50
C ARG A 33 -3.60 -1.76 22.17
N GLY A 34 -3.16 -1.60 20.94
CA GLY A 34 -1.99 -2.28 20.38
C GLY A 34 -1.62 -1.67 19.03
N MET A 35 -0.82 -2.40 18.25
CA MET A 35 -0.39 -1.97 16.91
C MET A 35 -1.23 -2.64 15.82
N ALA A 36 -1.65 -1.87 14.82
CA ALA A 36 -2.25 -2.35 13.58
C ALA A 36 -1.32 -2.03 12.41
N VAL A 37 -0.91 -3.06 11.66
CA VAL A 37 -0.05 -2.93 10.49
C VAL A 37 -0.89 -3.20 9.25
N ILE A 38 -0.92 -2.25 8.33
CA ILE A 38 -1.66 -2.34 7.06
C ILE A 38 -0.63 -2.43 5.96
N ILE A 39 -0.66 -3.52 5.19
CA ILE A 39 0.27 -3.77 4.08
C ILE A 39 -0.57 -3.81 2.81
N SER A 40 -0.31 -2.89 1.89
CA SER A 40 -1.05 -2.75 0.63
C SER A 40 -0.22 -1.97 -0.36
N ASP A 41 -0.44 -2.16 -1.65
CA ASP A 41 0.01 -1.26 -2.71
C ASP A 41 -0.78 0.07 -2.74
N PHE A 42 -1.90 0.13 -2.00
CA PHE A 42 -2.85 1.24 -1.94
C PHE A 42 -3.37 1.69 -3.31
N LEU A 43 -3.41 0.78 -4.29
CA LEU A 43 -3.92 1.10 -5.61
C LEU A 43 -5.44 1.27 -5.60
N GLY A 44 -5.93 2.13 -6.50
CA GLY A 44 -7.35 2.42 -6.66
C GLY A 44 -7.90 3.50 -5.71
N PRO A 45 -9.24 3.65 -5.65
CA PRO A 45 -9.87 4.78 -4.96
C PRO A 45 -9.57 4.81 -3.45
N ILE A 46 -9.38 6.02 -2.92
CA ILE A 46 -9.20 6.25 -1.48
C ILE A 46 -10.56 6.24 -0.77
N ASN A 47 -11.12 5.05 -0.57
CA ASN A 47 -12.37 4.81 0.17
C ASN A 47 -12.13 4.37 1.64
N TRP A 48 -10.87 4.11 1.99
CA TRP A 48 -10.44 3.52 3.26
C TRP A 48 -10.03 4.55 4.33
N MET A 49 -10.08 5.84 4.04
CA MET A 49 -9.69 6.91 4.97
C MET A 49 -10.48 6.88 6.29
N ARG A 50 -11.80 6.72 6.21
CA ARG A 50 -12.70 6.68 7.38
C ARG A 50 -12.41 5.47 8.29
N PRO A 51 -12.37 4.22 7.80
CA PRO A 51 -12.03 3.08 8.65
C PRO A 51 -10.59 3.16 9.18
N LEU A 52 -9.64 3.71 8.40
CA LEU A 52 -8.27 3.94 8.88
C LEU A 52 -8.21 4.88 10.08
N ARG A 53 -8.94 6.01 10.04
CA ARG A 53 -9.05 6.93 11.19
C ARG A 53 -9.65 6.26 12.41
N ALA A 54 -10.69 5.43 12.21
CA ALA A 54 -11.33 4.74 13.32
C ALA A 54 -10.38 3.77 14.03
N ILE A 55 -9.53 3.06 13.27
CA ILE A 55 -8.48 2.21 13.84
C ILE A 55 -7.39 3.05 14.52
N ALA A 56 -6.92 4.12 13.87
CA ALA A 56 -5.87 5.00 14.40
C ALA A 56 -6.26 5.69 15.71
N ALA A 57 -7.56 5.89 15.97
CA ALA A 57 -8.05 6.42 17.24
C ALA A 57 -7.82 5.48 18.44
N ARG A 58 -7.67 4.17 18.19
CA ARG A 58 -7.51 3.15 19.25
C ARG A 58 -6.17 2.42 19.22
N HIS A 59 -5.53 2.34 18.06
CA HIS A 59 -4.32 1.56 17.83
C HIS A 59 -3.20 2.45 17.29
N GLU A 60 -1.95 2.09 17.58
CA GLU A 60 -0.85 2.63 16.79
C GLU A 60 -0.93 2.02 15.39
N VAL A 61 -1.02 2.85 14.36
CA VAL A 61 -1.13 2.38 12.98
C VAL A 61 0.19 2.59 12.26
N LEU A 62 0.65 1.54 11.58
CA LEU A 62 1.72 1.62 10.58
C LEU A 62 1.16 1.18 9.23
N ALA A 63 1.20 2.08 8.25
CA ALA A 63 0.95 1.73 6.87
C ALA A 63 2.27 1.35 6.18
N ILE A 64 2.25 0.26 5.43
CA ILE A 64 3.36 -0.21 4.61
C ILE A 64 2.86 -0.25 3.16
N GLU A 65 3.39 0.64 2.33
CA GLU A 65 3.19 0.65 0.87
C GLU A 65 4.17 -0.34 0.24
N VAL A 66 3.67 -1.28 -0.54
CA VAL A 66 4.50 -2.18 -1.37
C VAL A 66 4.37 -1.72 -2.81
N LEU A 67 5.48 -1.34 -3.43
CA LEU A 67 5.48 -0.73 -4.74
C LEU A 67 6.32 -1.54 -5.74
N ASP A 68 5.68 -2.03 -6.80
CA ASP A 68 6.38 -2.56 -7.96
C ASP A 68 6.72 -1.43 -8.95
N PRO A 69 7.87 -1.47 -9.65
CA PRO A 69 8.15 -0.52 -10.73
C PRO A 69 7.01 -0.42 -11.77
N ARG A 70 6.31 -1.53 -12.02
CA ARG A 70 5.20 -1.61 -12.98
C ARG A 70 3.93 -0.89 -12.51
N ASP A 71 3.84 -0.57 -11.22
CA ASP A 71 2.72 0.21 -10.67
C ASP A 71 2.90 1.72 -10.88
N VAL A 72 4.10 2.17 -11.23
CA VAL A 72 4.45 3.60 -11.38
C VAL A 72 5.01 3.96 -12.74
N GLU A 73 5.49 2.99 -13.50
CA GLU A 73 6.00 3.19 -14.84
C GLU A 73 5.53 2.08 -15.77
N LEU A 74 5.06 2.49 -16.96
CA LEU A 74 4.83 1.56 -18.05
C LEU A 74 6.15 1.34 -18.82
N PRO A 75 6.62 0.08 -18.96
CA PRO A 75 7.84 -0.21 -19.70
C PRO A 75 7.68 0.05 -21.20
N ASP A 76 8.80 0.36 -21.86
CA ASP A 76 8.85 0.59 -23.32
C ASP A 76 8.89 -0.75 -24.07
N VAL A 77 7.73 -1.39 -24.19
CA VAL A 77 7.59 -2.72 -24.80
C VAL A 77 6.61 -2.74 -25.98
N GLY A 78 6.14 -1.56 -26.43
CA GLY A 78 5.24 -1.42 -27.56
C GLY A 78 3.86 -2.02 -27.28
N ASP A 79 3.41 -2.93 -28.14
CA ASP A 79 2.12 -3.60 -27.99
C ASP A 79 2.19 -4.67 -26.89
N VAL A 80 1.35 -4.51 -25.87
CA VAL A 80 1.24 -5.44 -24.75
C VAL A 80 -0.17 -5.96 -24.58
N VAL A 81 -0.25 -7.22 -24.18
CA VAL A 81 -1.47 -7.83 -23.69
C VAL A 81 -1.47 -7.71 -22.17
N LEU A 82 -2.28 -6.80 -21.63
CA LEU A 82 -2.47 -6.67 -20.19
C LEU A 82 -3.67 -7.50 -19.77
N GLN A 83 -3.44 -8.38 -18.81
CA GLN A 83 -4.50 -9.06 -18.09
C GLN A 83 -4.68 -8.38 -16.73
N ASP A 84 -5.87 -7.86 -16.50
CA ASP A 84 -6.27 -7.36 -15.19
C ASP A 84 -6.35 -8.56 -14.22
N ALA A 85 -5.55 -8.53 -13.14
CA ALA A 85 -5.52 -9.60 -12.15
C ALA A 85 -6.81 -9.70 -11.31
N GLU A 86 -7.55 -8.58 -11.18
CA GLU A 86 -8.79 -8.48 -10.41
C GLU A 86 -10.03 -8.83 -11.22
N SER A 87 -10.02 -8.65 -12.55
CA SER A 87 -11.19 -8.97 -13.41
C SER A 87 -10.95 -10.12 -14.38
N GLY A 88 -9.70 -10.51 -14.60
CA GLY A 88 -9.30 -11.49 -15.60
C GLY A 88 -9.43 -10.99 -17.05
N VAL A 89 -9.87 -9.73 -17.25
CA VAL A 89 -10.07 -9.16 -18.58
C VAL A 89 -8.71 -8.92 -19.23
N VAL A 90 -8.58 -9.47 -20.44
CA VAL A 90 -7.42 -9.30 -21.30
C VAL A 90 -7.69 -8.16 -22.27
N ARG A 91 -6.78 -7.18 -22.33
CA ARG A 91 -6.84 -6.09 -23.30
C ARG A 91 -5.48 -5.87 -23.93
N GLU A 92 -5.51 -5.60 -25.23
CA GLU A 92 -4.35 -5.12 -25.97
C GLU A 92 -4.22 -3.61 -25.75
N PHE A 93 -3.00 -3.18 -25.42
CA PHE A 93 -2.63 -1.77 -25.29
C PHE A 93 -1.37 -1.53 -26.11
N SER A 94 -1.38 -0.45 -26.91
CA SER A 94 -0.15 0.09 -27.49
C SER A 94 0.42 1.11 -26.50
N ILE A 95 1.59 0.83 -25.95
CA ILE A 95 2.29 1.76 -25.06
C ILE A 95 3.06 2.77 -25.91
N ASP A 96 2.57 3.99 -25.97
CA ASP A 96 3.27 5.13 -26.56
C ASP A 96 3.91 6.03 -25.48
N PRO A 97 4.85 6.92 -25.84
CA PRO A 97 5.50 7.81 -24.88
C PRO A 97 4.54 8.72 -24.11
N ALA A 98 3.45 9.18 -24.73
CA ALA A 98 2.49 10.07 -24.07
C ALA A 98 1.70 9.31 -22.98
N LEU A 99 1.29 8.07 -23.26
CA LEU A 99 0.65 7.18 -22.30
C LEU A 99 1.59 6.86 -21.13
N ARG A 100 2.88 6.64 -21.38
CA ARG A 100 3.88 6.41 -20.30
C ARG A 100 3.99 7.62 -19.38
N ASP A 101 4.08 8.81 -19.95
CA ASP A 101 4.14 10.06 -19.18
C ASP A 101 2.85 10.31 -18.40
N ASP A 102 1.69 10.10 -19.01
CA ASP A 102 0.39 10.21 -18.35
C ASP A 102 0.25 9.23 -17.19
N PHE A 103 0.65 7.97 -17.40
CA PHE A 103 0.63 6.95 -16.37
C PHE A 103 1.55 7.32 -15.19
N ALA A 104 2.79 7.74 -15.48
CA ALA A 104 3.74 8.14 -14.44
C ALA A 104 3.22 9.35 -13.64
N ARG A 105 2.59 10.34 -14.31
CA ARG A 105 1.96 11.48 -13.64
C ARG A 105 0.79 11.06 -12.76
N ALA A 106 -0.09 10.20 -13.27
CA ALA A 106 -1.24 9.70 -12.52
C ALA A 106 -0.80 8.89 -11.30
N ALA A 107 0.18 8.01 -11.45
CA ALA A 107 0.76 7.23 -10.36
C ALA A 107 1.42 8.13 -9.30
N ALA A 108 2.19 9.15 -9.73
CA ALA A 108 2.80 10.11 -8.81
C ALA A 108 1.74 10.91 -8.02
N ALA A 109 0.69 11.39 -8.69
CA ALA A 109 -0.41 12.10 -8.05
C ALA A 109 -1.15 11.22 -7.04
N HIS A 110 -1.50 10.00 -7.43
CA HIS A 110 -2.16 9.03 -6.56
C HIS A 110 -1.34 8.73 -5.31
N ARG A 111 -0.03 8.47 -5.47
CA ARG A 111 0.87 8.22 -4.33
C ARG A 111 0.97 9.42 -3.39
N ALA A 112 0.98 10.63 -3.92
CA ALA A 112 0.95 11.84 -3.10
C ALA A 112 -0.35 11.91 -2.28
N ASP A 113 -1.48 11.54 -2.85
CA ASP A 113 -2.77 11.51 -2.16
C ASP A 113 -2.88 10.40 -1.12
N VAL A 114 -2.35 9.21 -1.39
CA VAL A 114 -2.20 8.13 -0.41
C VAL A 114 -1.37 8.61 0.79
N ALA A 115 -0.18 9.16 0.53
CA ALA A 115 0.71 9.65 1.58
C ALA A 115 0.06 10.78 2.41
N ARG A 116 -0.63 11.71 1.74
CA ARG A 116 -1.38 12.80 2.40
C ARG A 116 -2.49 12.26 3.28
N THR A 117 -3.25 11.28 2.79
CA THR A 117 -4.38 10.67 3.49
C THR A 117 -3.90 9.93 4.74
N ILE A 118 -2.89 9.07 4.61
CA ILE A 118 -2.32 8.29 5.72
C ILE A 118 -1.76 9.22 6.79
N ARG A 119 -1.02 10.27 6.39
CA ARG A 119 -0.53 11.30 7.32
C ARG A 119 -1.68 12.04 8.01
N GLY A 120 -2.74 12.38 7.27
CA GLY A 120 -3.97 12.99 7.80
C GLY A 120 -4.79 12.08 8.72
N CYS A 121 -4.42 10.80 8.84
CA CYS A 121 -4.94 9.85 9.82
C CYS A 121 -4.00 9.66 11.03
N GLY A 122 -2.86 10.35 11.07
CA GLY A 122 -1.86 10.22 12.13
C GLY A 122 -1.02 8.94 12.06
N ALA A 123 -1.06 8.23 10.93
CA ALA A 123 -0.31 7.00 10.73
C ALA A 123 0.98 7.26 9.95
N PRO A 124 2.12 6.67 10.36
CA PRO A 124 3.32 6.66 9.53
C PRO A 124 3.19 5.73 8.33
N LEU A 125 3.88 6.11 7.26
CA LEU A 125 3.96 5.35 6.01
C LEU A 125 5.39 4.88 5.77
N LEU A 126 5.57 3.58 5.58
CA LEU A 126 6.80 2.95 5.10
C LEU A 126 6.59 2.48 3.66
N SER A 127 7.28 3.07 2.71
CA SER A 127 7.27 2.59 1.31
C SER A 127 8.40 1.60 1.08
N LEU A 128 8.07 0.41 0.61
CA LEU A 128 8.99 -0.66 0.21
C LEU A 128 8.86 -0.86 -1.30
N ARG A 129 9.98 -1.19 -1.96
CA ARG A 129 9.97 -1.50 -3.39
C ARG A 129 10.38 -2.93 -3.67
N THR A 130 9.75 -3.55 -4.67
CA THR A 130 10.05 -4.94 -5.08
C THR A 130 11.40 -5.05 -5.80
N ASP A 131 11.91 -3.95 -6.35
CA ASP A 131 13.17 -3.85 -7.11
C ASP A 131 14.37 -3.41 -6.25
N ARG A 132 14.25 -3.35 -4.92
CA ARG A 132 15.30 -2.87 -3.99
C ARG A 132 15.42 -3.76 -2.76
N ASP A 133 16.49 -3.52 -1.99
CA ASP A 133 16.68 -4.14 -0.67
C ASP A 133 15.67 -3.54 0.35
N TRP A 134 14.48 -4.13 0.36
CA TRP A 134 13.39 -3.76 1.26
C TRP A 134 13.72 -4.04 2.73
N LEU A 135 14.67 -4.95 3.03
CA LEU A 135 15.09 -5.19 4.41
C LEU A 135 15.89 -3.99 4.93
N ALA A 136 16.80 -3.45 4.11
CA ALA A 136 17.52 -2.23 4.44
C ALA A 136 16.57 -1.03 4.64
N ASP A 137 15.50 -0.93 3.85
CA ASP A 137 14.45 0.10 4.03
C ASP A 137 13.74 -0.01 5.38
N ILE A 138 13.34 -1.22 5.79
CA ILE A 138 12.74 -1.45 7.11
C ILE A 138 13.70 -1.04 8.22
N VAL A 139 14.97 -1.46 8.14
CA VAL A 139 15.97 -1.11 9.16
C VAL A 139 16.15 0.40 9.27
N ARG A 140 16.25 1.12 8.14
CA ARG A 140 16.33 2.58 8.11
C ARG A 140 15.11 3.23 8.77
N PHE A 141 13.91 2.74 8.47
CA PHE A 141 12.66 3.26 9.02
C PHE A 141 12.56 3.06 10.55
N VAL A 142 12.93 1.88 11.05
CA VAL A 142 12.94 1.60 12.48
C VAL A 142 13.97 2.46 13.20
N ALA A 143 15.16 2.64 12.61
CA ALA A 143 16.23 3.45 13.18
C ALA A 143 15.86 4.94 13.26
N SER A 144 15.18 5.49 12.25
CA SER A 144 14.75 6.90 12.27
C SER A 144 13.67 7.16 13.33
N ARG A 145 12.73 6.23 13.51
CA ARG A 145 11.66 6.34 14.52
C ARG A 145 12.19 6.24 15.96
N ARG A 146 13.19 5.39 16.23
CA ARG A 146 13.83 5.32 17.55
C ARG A 146 14.45 6.66 17.96
N ARG A 147 15.04 7.39 17.01
CA ARG A 147 15.62 8.72 17.27
C ARG A 147 14.54 9.79 17.49
N GLY A 148 13.45 9.76 16.73
CA GLY A 148 12.32 10.70 16.90
C GLY A 148 11.58 10.52 18.23
N ALA A 149 11.42 9.28 18.71
CA ALA A 149 10.79 9.00 20.00
C ALA A 149 11.61 9.51 21.21
N LEU A 150 12.94 9.54 21.09
CA LEU A 150 13.85 10.06 22.12
C LEU A 150 13.95 11.60 22.12
N ALA A 151 13.67 12.25 20.99
CA ALA A 151 13.69 13.72 20.87
C ALA A 151 12.40 14.40 21.37
N GLY A 152 11.29 13.66 21.50
CA GLY A 152 10.00 14.16 22.00
C GLY A 152 9.78 13.96 23.51
N HIS A 153 10.84 13.70 24.27
CA HIS A 153 10.81 13.53 25.75
C HIS A 153 11.75 14.52 26.46
N GLN A 154 12.02 15.68 25.85
CA GLN A 154 12.73 16.80 26.46
C GLN A 154 11.87 18.05 26.43
#